data_AF-A0A932TZ40-F1
#
_entry.id   AF-A0A932TZ40-F1
#
_cell.length_a   1.000
_cell.length_b   1.000
_cell.length_c   1.000
_cell.angle_alpha   90.00
_cell.angle_beta   90.00
_cell.angle_gamma   90.00
#
_symmetry.space_group_name_H-M   'P 1'
#
loop_
_entity.id
_entity.type
_entity.pdbx_description
1 polymer ?
#
loop_
_entity_poly.entity_id
_entity_poly.type
_entity_poly.pdbx_seq_one_letter_code
_entity_poly.pdbx_strand_id
1 'polypeptide(L)' 'MPKVECAESRENYGSFVIEPLDRGFGLTVGNALRRVLLGSLPGAAVTAVRIDGVQHEFSTIPHVKEDTTEFLLNVKGIR' A
#
# COMPACT_ATOMS: atom_id res chain seq x y z
N MET A 1 10.52 -29.36 -9.40
CA MET A 1 10.55 -28.12 -8.60
C MET A 1 9.39 -27.25 -9.03
N PRO A 2 8.71 -26.55 -8.11
CA PRO A 2 7.62 -25.63 -8.48
C PRO A 2 8.17 -24.55 -9.42
N LYS A 3 7.42 -24.26 -10.48
CA LYS A 3 7.71 -23.18 -11.44
C LYS A 3 6.86 -21.97 -11.09
N VAL A 4 7.43 -20.79 -11.30
CA VAL A 4 6.71 -19.51 -11.18
C VAL A 4 6.56 -18.94 -12.58
N GLU A 5 5.34 -18.71 -13.00
CA GLU A 5 5.00 -18.11 -14.29
C GLU A 5 4.30 -16.77 -14.08
N CYS A 6 4.66 -15.76 -14.87
CA CYS A 6 4.00 -14.46 -14.87
C CYS A 6 2.84 -14.51 -15.87
N ALA A 7 1.61 -14.57 -15.37
CA ALA A 7 0.41 -14.62 -16.20
C ALA A 7 0.06 -13.24 -16.78
N GLU A 8 0.22 -12.17 -15.99
CA GLU A 8 0.01 -10.78 -16.43
C GLU A 8 1.02 -9.85 -15.79
N SER A 9 1.52 -8.88 -16.55
CA SER A 9 2.36 -7.79 -16.03
C SER A 9 1.93 -6.47 -16.65
N ARG A 10 1.55 -5.53 -15.79
CA ARG A 10 1.25 -4.12 -16.09
C ARG A 10 2.06 -3.25 -15.13
N GLU A 11 2.06 -1.94 -15.36
CA GLU A 11 2.87 -0.99 -14.57
C GLU A 11 2.68 -1.12 -13.04
N ASN A 12 1.44 -1.30 -12.57
CA ASN A 12 1.10 -1.40 -11.14
C ASN A 12 0.37 -2.72 -10.77
N TYR A 13 0.42 -3.73 -11.64
CA TYR A 13 -0.29 -5.00 -11.42
C TYR A 13 0.51 -6.17 -12.00
N GLY A 14 0.69 -7.22 -11.20
CA GLY A 14 1.30 -8.47 -11.63
C GLY A 14 0.51 -9.67 -11.13
N SER A 15 0.28 -10.65 -12.00
CA SER A 15 -0.34 -11.93 -11.66
C SER A 15 0.67 -13.06 -11.85
N PHE A 16 0.88 -13.86 -10.81
CA PHE A 16 1.88 -14.93 -10.78
C PHE A 16 1.23 -16.26 -10.43
N VAL A 17 1.56 -17.30 -11.19
CA VAL A 17 1.09 -18.67 -11.00
C VAL A 17 2.26 -19.53 -10.52
N ILE A 18 2.05 -20.30 -9.44
CA ILE A 18 3.05 -21.20 -8.88
C ILE A 18 2.53 -22.63 -8.91
N GLU A 19 3.15 -23.50 -9.71
CA GLU A 19 2.74 -24.89 -9.86
C GLU A 19 3.89 -25.83 -10.30
N PRO A 20 3.81 -27.14 -10.04
CA PRO A 20 2.87 -27.80 -9.14
C PRO A 20 3.25 -27.61 -7.67
N LEU A 21 2.25 -27.56 -6.79
CA LEU A 21 2.43 -27.55 -5.34
C LEU A 21 1.71 -28.75 -4.72
N ASP A 22 2.30 -29.29 -3.66
CA ASP A 22 1.65 -30.34 -2.88
C ASP A 22 0.36 -29.83 -2.23
N ARG A 23 -0.57 -30.75 -1.97
CA ARG A 23 -1.85 -30.41 -1.36
C ARG A 23 -1.64 -29.67 -0.04
N GLY A 24 -2.20 -28.46 0.07
CA GLY A 24 -2.10 -27.60 1.25
C GLY A 24 -0.92 -26.62 1.26
N PHE A 25 0.07 -26.78 0.38
CA PHE A 25 1.20 -25.83 0.30
C PHE A 25 0.80 -24.49 -0.33
N GLY A 26 -0.25 -24.46 -1.16
CA GLY A 26 -0.75 -23.22 -1.75
C GLY A 26 -1.12 -22.16 -0.70
N LEU A 27 -1.81 -22.56 0.37
CA LEU A 27 -2.16 -21.65 1.48
C LEU A 27 -0.93 -21.22 2.29
N THR A 28 -0.01 -22.15 2.52
CA THR A 28 1.22 -21.89 3.29
C THR A 28 2.09 -20.84 2.59
N VAL A 29 2.35 -21.04 1.30
CA VAL A 29 3.15 -20.13 0.48
C VAL A 29 2.40 -18.83 0.23
N GLY A 30 1.12 -18.88 -0.14
CA GLY A 30 0.32 -17.70 -0.44
C GLY A 30 0.19 -16.76 0.76
N ASN A 31 -0.09 -17.28 1.96
CA ASN A 31 -0.17 -16.46 3.17
C ASN A 31 1.18 -15.86 3.56
N ALA A 32 2.27 -16.62 3.44
CA ALA A 32 3.61 -16.12 3.71
C ALA A 32 3.97 -14.98 2.75
N LEU A 33 3.79 -15.17 1.45
CA LEU A 33 4.05 -14.15 0.43
C LEU A 33 3.20 -12.91 0.63
N ARG A 34 1.90 -13.05 0.90
CA ARG A 34 1.02 -11.91 1.20
C ARG A 34 1.53 -11.08 2.37
N ARG A 35 1.98 -11.71 3.45
CA ARG A 35 2.52 -11.01 4.62
C ARG A 35 3.82 -10.25 4.30
N VAL A 36 4.73 -10.90 3.59
CA VAL A 36 6.02 -10.29 3.21
C VAL A 36 5.80 -9.11 2.26
N LEU A 37 4.96 -9.27 1.24
CA LEU A 37 4.65 -8.23 0.26
C LEU A 37 3.96 -7.00 0.89
N LEU A 38 3.11 -7.18 1.90
CA LEU A 38 2.41 -6.08 2.55
C LEU A 38 3.19 -5.45 3.70
N GLY A 39 4.03 -6.21 4.41
CA GLY A 39 4.59 -5.79 5.69
C GLY A 39 6.10 -5.66 5.75
N SER A 40 6.84 -6.23 4.79
CA SER A 40 8.31 -6.31 4.86
C SER A 40 9.02 -5.62 3.71
N LEU A 41 8.28 -5.08 2.73
CA LEU A 41 8.88 -4.29 1.68
C LEU A 41 9.22 -2.88 2.24
N PRO A 42 10.48 -2.45 2.13
CA PRO A 42 10.85 -1.09 2.54
C PRO A 42 10.14 -0.08 1.64
N GLY A 43 9.64 0.99 2.24
CA GLY A 43 8.98 2.09 1.56
C GLY A 43 9.16 3.38 2.34
N ALA A 44 8.79 4.49 1.72
CA ALA A 44 8.72 5.79 2.37
C ALA A 44 7.29 6.31 2.31
N ALA A 45 6.84 6.96 3.37
CA ALA A 45 5.55 7.61 3.45
C ALA A 45 5.65 8.83 4.36
N VAL A 46 4.77 9.80 4.17
CA VAL A 46 4.67 10.97 5.06
C VAL A 46 4.19 10.53 6.43
N THR A 47 4.99 10.82 7.47
CA THR A 47 4.69 10.42 8.87
C THR A 47 4.05 11.54 9.68
N ALA A 48 4.35 12.79 9.36
CA ALA A 48 3.83 13.96 10.05
C ALA A 48 3.77 15.16 9.10
N VAL A 49 2.79 16.05 9.35
CA VAL A 49 2.59 17.31 8.63
C VAL A 49 2.35 18.41 9.66
N ARG A 50 2.93 19.59 9.45
CA ARG A 50 2.66 20.79 10.26
C ARG A 50 2.13 21.88 9.32
N ILE A 51 0.92 22.35 9.60
CA ILE A 51 0.24 23.40 8.81
C ILE A 51 0.17 24.64 9.68
N ASP A 52 0.64 25.77 9.16
CA ASP A 52 0.62 27.03 9.91
C ASP A 52 -0.82 27.51 10.11
N GLY A 53 -1.11 28.02 11.31
CA GLY A 53 -2.46 28.45 11.70
C GLY A 53 -3.48 27.34 12.01
N VAL A 54 -3.10 26.05 11.88
CA VAL A 54 -3.96 24.90 12.19
C VAL A 54 -3.51 24.23 13.49
N GLN A 55 -4.38 24.22 14.49
CA GLN A 55 -4.08 23.63 15.81
C GLN A 55 -4.42 22.14 15.89
N HIS A 56 -5.42 21.69 15.14
CA HIS A 56 -5.89 20.30 15.17
C HIS A 56 -6.47 19.86 13.83
N GLU A 57 -6.50 18.55 13.59
CA GLU A 57 -6.93 17.92 12.32
C GLU A 57 -8.39 18.18 11.91
N PHE A 58 -9.23 18.65 12.83
CA PHE A 58 -10.64 18.98 12.58
C PHE A 58 -10.88 20.45 12.23
N SER A 59 -9.83 21.27 12.06
CA SER A 59 -10.01 22.68 11.69
C SER A 59 -10.09 22.85 10.17
N THR A 60 -10.62 23.98 9.74
CA THR A 60 -10.52 24.42 8.34
C THR A 60 -9.19 25.12 8.10
N ILE A 61 -8.66 24.99 6.89
CA ILE A 61 -7.46 25.72 6.48
C ILE A 61 -7.93 27.03 5.82
N PRO A 62 -7.50 28.21 6.30
CA PRO A 62 -7.89 29.48 5.69
C PRO A 62 -7.52 29.52 4.21
N HIS A 63 -8.45 29.98 3.35
CA HIS A 63 -8.28 30.14 1.91
C HIS A 63 -8.10 28.83 1.10
N VAL A 64 -8.35 27.67 1.71
CA VAL A 64 -8.36 26.37 1.03
C VAL A 64 -9.79 25.84 0.99
N LYS A 65 -10.14 25.18 -0.12
CA LYS A 65 -11.48 24.61 -0.32
C LYS A 65 -11.68 23.31 0.49
N GLU A 66 -10.62 22.50 0.57
CA GLU A 66 -10.57 21.24 1.31
C GLU A 66 -10.50 21.48 2.82
N ASP A 67 -11.06 20.56 3.60
CA ASP A 67 -10.82 20.52 5.04
C ASP A 67 -9.45 19.90 5.37
N THR A 68 -8.98 20.06 6.61
CA THR A 68 -7.66 19.53 7.00
C THR A 68 -7.60 18.00 6.90
N THR A 69 -8.73 17.29 7.08
CA THR A 69 -8.76 15.82 7.00
C THR A 69 -8.64 15.34 5.56
N GLU A 70 -9.35 15.96 4.62
CA GLU A 70 -9.26 15.73 3.18
C GLU A 70 -7.85 16.03 2.68
N PHE A 71 -7.26 17.14 3.12
CA PHE A 71 -5.87 17.47 2.84
C PHE A 71 -4.91 16.38 3.34
N LEU A 72 -5.07 15.92 4.59
CA LEU A 72 -4.24 14.84 5.16
C LEU A 72 -4.39 13.52 4.40
N LEU A 73 -5.60 13.18 3.92
CA LEU A 73 -5.84 12.00 3.10
C LEU A 73 -5.13 12.12 1.74
N ASN A 74 -5.19 13.29 1.11
CA ASN A 74 -4.47 13.58 -0.13
C ASN A 74 -2.95 13.47 0.06
N VAL A 75 -2.41 13.99 1.17
CA VAL A 75 -0.98 13.85 1.51
C VAL A 75 -0.58 12.38 1.71
N LYS A 76 -1.43 11.55 2.34
CA LYS A 76 -1.18 10.10 2.45
C LYS A 76 -1.20 9.38 1.09
N GLY A 77 -1.85 9.96 0.08
CA GLY A 77 -1.91 9.42 -1.28
C GLY A 77 -0.65 9.66 -2.11
N ILE A 78 0.28 10.50 -1.64
CA ILE A 78 1.55 10.76 -2.32
C ILE A 78 2.40 9.49 -2.28
N ARG A 79 2.85 9.03 -3.46
CA ARG A 79 3.69 7.83 -3.67
C ARG A 79 5.10 8.22 -4.07
#